data_AF-A0A3N1T363-F1
#
_entry.id   AF-A0A3N1T363-F1
#
_cell.length_a   1.000
_cell.length_b   1.000
_cell.length_c   1.000
_cell.angle_alpha   90.00
_cell.angle_beta   90.00
_cell.angle_gamma   90.00
#
_symmetry.space_group_name_H-M   'P 1'
#
loop_
_entity.id
_entity.type
_entity.pdbx_description
1 polymer ?
#
loop_
_entity_poly.entity_id
_entity_poly.type
_entity_poly.pdbx_seq_one_letter_code
_entity_poly.pdbx_strand_id
1 'polypeptide(L)'
;MLIPHDTRIALETVVDLVNTAPESAQPEDGTPADGLAGIPALYAFAGRHRLSGVNELDEKDLRAVHDVRARFAAVFAASDAQVAASLVNSLVAAAGTTPQLSNHDGYDWHVHYFAPDASIADHLAADCGMALAFIIVAGETDRLRRCEAPDCRRAFVDLSRNRSRRYCSSRTCGNRLHVAAYRARRREAAGEPLTALKDRATRPSAAGRRSP
;
A
#
# COMPACT_ATOMS: atom_id res chain seq x y z
N MET A 1 15.57 12.29 9.92
CA MET A 1 14.46 13.10 9.41
C MET A 1 13.38 13.19 10.47
N LEU A 2 13.07 14.40 10.93
CA LEU A 2 11.85 14.66 11.69
C LEU A 2 10.71 14.79 10.68
N ILE A 3 9.81 13.83 10.68
CA ILE A 3 8.56 13.92 9.93
C ILE A 3 7.52 14.44 10.93
N PRO A 4 6.92 15.63 10.69
CA PRO A 4 5.82 16.12 11.51
C PRO A 4 4.71 15.07 11.62
N HIS A 5 3.94 15.10 12.71
CA HIS A 5 2.90 14.11 12.95
C HIS A 5 1.90 14.04 11.78
N ASP A 6 1.50 15.20 11.26
CA ASP A 6 0.50 15.32 10.19
C ASP A 6 1.03 14.77 8.87
N THR A 7 2.32 15.01 8.57
CA THR A 7 2.96 14.40 7.41
C THR A 7 2.99 12.88 7.53
N ARG A 8 3.17 12.32 8.73
CA ARG A 8 3.10 10.86 8.93
C ARG A 8 1.69 10.33 8.67
N ILE A 9 0.65 11.01 9.16
CA ILE A 9 -0.75 10.63 8.92
C ILE A 9 -1.08 10.67 7.42
N ALA A 10 -0.66 11.71 6.71
CA ALA A 10 -0.84 11.81 5.25
C ALA A 10 -0.08 10.71 4.50
N LEU A 11 1.15 10.36 4.93
CA LEU A 11 1.91 9.24 4.36
C LEU A 11 1.25 7.87 4.63
N GLU A 12 0.61 7.69 5.79
CA GLU A 12 -0.17 6.49 6.08
C GLU A 12 -1.42 6.43 5.20
N THR A 13 -2.12 7.55 5.04
CA THR A 13 -3.31 7.68 4.20
C THR A 13 -3.03 7.36 2.74
N VAL A 14 -1.94 7.87 2.17
CA VAL A 14 -1.58 7.57 0.78
C VAL A 14 -1.20 6.10 0.58
N VAL A 15 -0.49 5.51 1.55
CA VAL A 15 -0.12 4.10 1.51
C VAL A 15 -1.36 3.22 1.57
N ASP A 16 -2.31 3.53 2.45
CA ASP A 16 -3.55 2.78 2.58
C ASP A 16 -4.43 2.92 1.35
N LEU A 17 -4.53 4.14 0.79
CA LEU A 17 -5.25 4.39 -0.47
C LEU A 17 -4.68 3.55 -1.62
N VAL A 18 -3.36 3.62 -1.87
CA VAL A 18 -2.68 2.83 -2.91
C VAL A 18 -2.90 1.33 -2.70
N ASN A 19 -2.88 0.88 -1.44
CA ASN A 19 -3.06 -0.51 -1.08
C ASN A 19 -4.51 -1.02 -1.13
N THR A 20 -5.50 -0.16 -1.42
CA THR A 20 -6.86 -0.61 -1.76
C THR A 20 -6.95 -1.18 -3.18
N ALA A 21 -5.99 -0.86 -4.06
CA ALA A 21 -6.01 -1.34 -5.44
C ALA A 21 -5.97 -2.89 -5.49
N PRO A 22 -6.69 -3.52 -6.43
CA PRO A 22 -6.80 -4.98 -6.51
C PRO A 22 -5.42 -5.66 -6.66
N GLU A 23 -4.48 -5.03 -7.38
CA GLU A 23 -3.10 -5.52 -7.53
C GLU A 23 -2.35 -5.68 -6.19
N SER A 24 -2.75 -4.91 -5.18
CA SER A 24 -2.18 -4.91 -3.83
C SER A 24 -2.88 -5.88 -2.88
N ALA A 25 -3.99 -6.49 -3.31
CA ALA A 25 -4.69 -7.49 -2.52
C ALA A 25 -3.80 -8.71 -2.31
N GLN A 26 -3.82 -9.25 -1.08
CA GLN A 26 -3.35 -10.60 -0.80
C GLN A 26 -4.59 -11.47 -0.65
N PRO A 27 -5.15 -12.01 -1.75
CA PRO A 27 -6.42 -12.72 -1.66
C PRO A 27 -6.23 -14.03 -0.89
N GLU A 28 -7.07 -14.28 0.11
CA GLU A 28 -7.13 -15.57 0.80
C GLU A 28 -7.63 -16.68 -0.14
N ASP A 29 -8.55 -16.32 -1.05
CA ASP A 29 -9.22 -17.25 -1.99
C ASP A 29 -8.75 -17.09 -3.45
N GLY A 30 -7.68 -16.32 -3.69
CA GLY A 30 -7.10 -16.13 -5.02
C GLY A 30 -7.75 -15.06 -5.92
N THR A 31 -8.88 -14.46 -5.54
CA THR A 31 -9.51 -13.35 -6.28
C THR A 31 -9.08 -11.98 -5.74
N PRO A 32 -8.30 -11.18 -6.48
CA PRO A 32 -7.97 -9.82 -6.06
C PRO A 32 -9.23 -8.97 -6.02
N ALA A 33 -9.58 -8.47 -4.84
CA ALA A 33 -10.73 -7.58 -4.66
C ALA A 33 -10.26 -6.14 -4.48
N ASP A 34 -10.95 -5.20 -5.13
CA ASP A 34 -10.73 -3.77 -4.91
C ASP A 34 -11.26 -3.40 -3.51
N GLY A 35 -10.37 -2.93 -2.63
CA GLY A 35 -10.71 -2.49 -1.28
C GLY A 35 -11.52 -1.19 -1.23
N LEU A 36 -11.72 -0.54 -2.37
CA LEU A 36 -12.51 0.67 -2.56
C LEU A 36 -13.54 0.46 -3.70
N ALA A 37 -14.24 -0.67 -3.71
CA ALA A 37 -15.14 -1.07 -4.80
C ALA A 37 -16.49 -0.33 -4.88
N GLY A 38 -16.79 0.62 -3.99
CA GLY A 38 -18.08 1.31 -3.97
C GLY A 38 -18.17 2.41 -2.91
N ILE A 39 -19.27 3.16 -2.94
CA ILE A 39 -19.54 4.29 -2.04
C ILE A 39 -19.43 3.93 -0.55
N PRO A 40 -19.97 2.79 -0.06
CA PRO A 40 -19.80 2.42 1.34
C PRO A 40 -18.34 2.21 1.75
N ALA A 41 -17.51 1.66 0.85
CA ALA A 41 -16.09 1.50 1.09
C ALA A 41 -15.36 2.85 1.10
N LEU A 42 -15.80 3.80 0.27
CA LEU A 42 -15.28 5.17 0.26
C LEU A 42 -15.59 5.91 1.56
N TYR A 43 -16.84 5.84 2.06
CA TYR A 43 -17.17 6.39 3.37
C TYR A 43 -16.36 5.75 4.50
N ALA A 44 -16.19 4.42 4.48
CA ALA A 44 -15.39 3.72 5.48
C ALA A 44 -13.91 4.13 5.43
N PHE A 45 -13.37 4.35 4.24
CA PHE A 45 -12.02 4.88 4.05
C PHE A 45 -11.90 6.30 4.59
N ALA A 46 -12.82 7.20 4.21
CA ALA A 46 -12.84 8.58 4.66
C ALA A 46 -12.94 8.69 6.19
N GLY A 47 -13.83 7.91 6.82
CA GLY A 47 -13.97 7.88 8.28
C GLY A 47 -12.74 7.33 9.00
N ARG A 48 -12.08 6.29 8.47
CA ARG A 48 -10.85 5.72 9.06
C ARG A 48 -9.72 6.73 9.10
N HIS A 49 -9.56 7.51 8.02
CA HIS A 49 -8.52 8.52 7.89
C HIS A 49 -8.96 9.90 8.40
N ARG A 50 -10.16 10.01 8.99
CA ARG A 50 -10.72 11.25 9.54
C ARG A 50 -10.68 12.40 8.53
N LEU A 51 -10.98 12.11 7.27
CA LEU A 51 -11.05 13.15 6.24
C LEU A 51 -12.21 14.10 6.58
N SER A 52 -11.89 15.36 6.83
CA SER A 52 -12.85 16.43 7.09
C SER A 52 -13.51 16.93 5.79
N GLY A 53 -14.67 17.58 5.91
CA GLY A 53 -15.41 18.14 4.77
C GLY A 53 -16.08 17.09 3.85
N VAL A 54 -16.20 15.84 4.31
CA VAL A 54 -16.83 14.76 3.53
C VAL A 54 -18.35 14.94 3.58
N ASN A 55 -18.88 15.52 2.50
CA ASN A 55 -20.32 15.64 2.24
C ASN A 55 -20.88 14.32 1.69
N GLU A 56 -22.10 14.36 1.12
CA GLU A 56 -22.66 13.22 0.41
C GLU A 56 -21.73 12.80 -0.75
N LEU A 57 -21.15 11.61 -0.63
CA LEU A 57 -20.29 11.00 -1.62
C LEU A 57 -21.10 10.27 -2.69
N ASP A 58 -20.70 10.46 -3.94
CA ASP A 58 -21.31 9.82 -5.10
C ASP A 58 -20.31 9.05 -5.98
N GLU A 59 -20.82 8.48 -7.08
CA GLU A 59 -20.02 7.70 -8.02
C GLU A 59 -18.94 8.53 -8.74
N LYS A 60 -19.11 9.86 -8.85
CA LYS A 60 -18.10 10.75 -9.40
C LYS A 60 -16.94 10.90 -8.43
N ASP A 61 -17.21 11.04 -7.13
CA ASP A 61 -16.18 11.08 -6.10
C ASP A 61 -15.38 9.79 -6.08
N LEU A 62 -16.05 8.63 -6.15
CA LEU A 62 -15.38 7.33 -6.20
C LEU A 62 -14.42 7.22 -7.39
N ARG A 63 -14.87 7.60 -8.59
CA ARG A 63 -14.01 7.61 -9.80
C ARG A 63 -12.81 8.55 -9.63
N ALA A 64 -13.05 9.76 -9.10
CA ALA A 64 -11.97 10.72 -8.88
C ALA A 64 -10.93 10.21 -7.87
N VAL A 65 -11.37 9.54 -6.80
CA VAL A 65 -10.47 8.91 -5.82
C VAL A 65 -9.71 7.74 -6.42
N HIS A 66 -10.32 6.94 -7.31
CA HIS A 66 -9.61 5.90 -8.06
C HIS A 66 -8.53 6.48 -8.98
N ASP A 67 -8.80 7.60 -9.64
CA ASP A 67 -7.81 8.29 -10.47
C ASP A 67 -6.63 8.80 -9.63
N VAL A 68 -6.91 9.43 -8.49
CA VAL A 68 -5.89 9.87 -7.53
C VAL A 68 -5.08 8.69 -6.99
N ARG A 69 -5.74 7.57 -6.65
CA ARG A 69 -5.09 6.32 -6.22
C ARG A 69 -4.11 5.80 -7.28
N ALA A 70 -4.52 5.78 -8.55
CA ALA A 70 -3.67 5.31 -9.64
C ALA A 70 -2.43 6.20 -9.83
N ARG A 71 -2.60 7.53 -9.74
CA ARG A 71 -1.49 8.49 -9.80
C ARG A 71 -0.51 8.32 -8.64
N PHE A 72 -1.00 8.13 -7.41
CA PHE A 72 -0.12 7.81 -6.29
C PHE A 72 0.61 6.47 -6.47
N ALA A 73 -0.07 5.44 -6.97
CA ALA A 73 0.57 4.16 -7.28
C ALA A 73 1.71 4.30 -8.30
N ALA A 74 1.59 5.25 -9.25
CA ALA A 74 2.66 5.60 -10.18
C ALA A 74 3.83 6.32 -9.48
N VAL A 75 3.58 7.19 -8.49
CA VAL A 75 4.65 7.81 -7.68
C VAL A 75 5.47 6.75 -6.96
N PHE A 76 4.82 5.76 -6.34
CA PHE A 76 5.50 4.62 -5.70
C PHE A 76 6.22 3.67 -6.68
N ALA A 77 5.98 3.81 -7.99
CA ALA A 77 6.62 3.03 -9.04
C ALA A 77 7.61 3.86 -9.88
N ALA A 78 7.85 5.12 -9.53
CA ALA A 78 8.74 6.00 -10.26
C ALA A 78 10.18 5.44 -10.30
N SER A 79 10.87 5.61 -11.43
CA SER A 79 12.24 5.14 -11.63
C SER A 79 13.26 5.91 -10.80
N ASP A 80 12.97 7.18 -10.53
CA ASP A 80 13.87 8.13 -9.87
C ASP A 80 13.07 9.30 -9.27
N ALA A 81 13.79 10.16 -8.55
CA ALA A 81 13.21 11.33 -7.88
C ALA A 81 12.65 12.38 -8.86
N GLN A 82 13.18 12.49 -10.08
CA GLN A 82 12.71 13.46 -11.07
C GLN A 82 11.34 13.06 -11.62
N VAL A 83 11.15 11.77 -11.90
CA VAL A 83 9.85 11.21 -12.29
C VAL A 83 8.84 11.34 -11.16
N ALA A 84 9.23 10.98 -9.92
CA ALA A 84 8.37 11.12 -8.75
C ALA A 84 7.92 12.58 -8.53
N ALA A 85 8.86 13.53 -8.62
CA ALA A 85 8.56 14.96 -8.48
C ALA A 85 7.59 15.45 -9.56
N SER A 86 7.76 15.02 -10.81
CA SER A 86 6.88 15.42 -11.91
C SER A 86 5.44 14.93 -11.71
N LEU A 87 5.28 13.69 -11.22
CA LEU A 87 3.97 13.11 -10.89
C LEU A 87 3.32 13.82 -9.69
N VAL A 88 4.08 14.09 -8.62
CA VAL A 88 3.59 14.81 -7.45
C VAL A 88 3.18 16.24 -7.81
N ASN A 89 3.98 16.96 -8.59
CA ASN A 89 3.66 18.30 -9.07
C ASN A 89 2.34 18.31 -9.86
N SER A 90 2.16 17.32 -10.74
CA SER A 90 0.93 17.21 -11.53
C SER A 90 -0.30 16.93 -10.67
N LEU A 91 -0.17 16.11 -9.62
CA LEU A 91 -1.21 15.82 -8.65
C LEU A 91 -1.60 17.06 -7.84
N VAL A 92 -0.61 17.73 -7.24
CA VAL A 92 -0.80 18.91 -6.38
C VAL A 92 -1.36 20.09 -7.20
N ALA A 93 -0.86 20.30 -8.42
CA ALA A 93 -1.36 21.36 -9.30
C ALA A 93 -2.82 21.12 -9.70
N ALA A 94 -3.21 19.88 -10.00
CA ALA A 94 -4.59 19.54 -10.38
C ALA A 94 -5.58 19.74 -9.21
N ALA A 95 -5.14 19.51 -7.98
CA ALA A 95 -5.96 19.67 -6.78
C ALA A 95 -6.20 21.14 -6.38
N GLY A 96 -5.46 22.10 -6.95
CA GLY A 96 -5.62 23.52 -6.63
C GLY A 96 -5.24 23.85 -5.19
N THR A 97 -4.06 23.41 -4.74
CA THR A 97 -3.69 23.54 -3.32
C THR A 97 -3.72 24.96 -2.80
N THR A 98 -4.40 25.14 -1.66
CA THR A 98 -4.59 26.43 -0.98
C THR A 98 -4.20 26.26 0.49
N PRO A 99 -2.92 26.48 0.88
CA PRO A 99 -2.46 26.22 2.24
C PRO A 99 -3.20 27.07 3.28
N GLN A 100 -3.70 26.44 4.35
CA GLN A 100 -4.38 27.11 5.46
C GLN A 100 -3.94 26.52 6.79
N LEU A 101 -3.67 27.38 7.78
CA LEU A 101 -3.41 26.95 9.14
C LEU A 101 -4.73 26.56 9.82
N SER A 102 -4.73 25.40 10.47
CA SER A 102 -5.86 24.80 11.14
C SER A 102 -5.45 24.21 12.48
N ASN A 103 -6.36 24.13 13.43
CA ASN A 103 -6.17 23.51 14.74
C ASN A 103 -7.37 22.62 15.13
N HIS A 104 -8.09 22.06 14.14
CA HIS A 104 -9.20 21.14 14.37
C HIS A 104 -8.81 19.67 14.16
N ASP A 105 -9.78 18.77 14.02
CA ASP A 105 -9.60 17.32 13.79
C ASP A 105 -8.87 16.54 14.89
N GLY A 106 -8.72 17.14 16.07
CA GLY A 106 -8.08 16.52 17.23
C GLY A 106 -6.56 16.71 17.28
N TYR A 107 -6.03 17.64 16.49
CA TYR A 107 -4.61 18.01 16.43
C TYR A 107 -4.41 19.48 16.83
N ASP A 108 -3.17 19.82 17.22
CA ASP A 108 -2.75 21.22 17.38
C ASP A 108 -2.53 21.87 16.00
N TRP A 109 -2.00 23.09 15.95
CA TRP A 109 -1.75 23.82 14.71
C TRP A 109 -1.03 22.99 13.63
N HIS A 110 -1.70 22.81 12.49
CA HIS A 110 -1.21 22.11 11.30
C HIS A 110 -1.67 22.84 10.03
N VAL A 111 -1.17 22.40 8.87
CA VAL A 111 -1.49 22.99 7.56
C VAL A 111 -2.38 22.03 6.78
N HIS A 112 -3.58 22.47 6.41
CA HIS A 112 -4.34 21.86 5.31
C HIS A 112 -3.84 22.42 3.98
N TYR A 113 -3.73 21.58 2.96
CA TYR A 113 -3.31 22.02 1.63
C TYR A 113 -4.47 22.15 0.64
N PHE A 114 -5.70 21.91 1.06
CA PHE A 114 -6.90 21.97 0.23
C PHE A 114 -7.78 23.18 0.60
N ALA A 115 -8.60 23.63 -0.36
CA ALA A 115 -9.56 24.70 -0.11
C ALA A 115 -10.75 24.20 0.74
N PRO A 116 -11.43 25.07 1.50
CA PRO A 116 -12.73 24.75 2.09
C PRO A 116 -13.67 24.19 1.01
N ASP A 117 -14.41 23.14 1.34
CA ASP A 117 -15.34 22.45 0.44
C ASP A 117 -14.69 21.76 -0.78
N ALA A 118 -13.37 21.55 -0.77
CA ALA A 118 -12.70 20.74 -1.78
C ALA A 118 -13.27 19.32 -1.84
N SER A 119 -13.29 18.72 -3.04
CA SER A 119 -13.72 17.33 -3.20
C SER A 119 -12.81 16.40 -2.40
N ILE A 120 -13.32 15.22 -2.01
CA ILE A 120 -12.51 14.21 -1.31
C ILE A 120 -11.24 13.82 -2.11
N ALA A 121 -11.34 13.81 -3.45
CA ALA A 121 -10.22 13.52 -4.32
C ALA A 121 -9.17 14.64 -4.29
N ASP A 122 -9.59 15.90 -4.30
CA ASP A 122 -8.69 17.06 -4.21
C ASP A 122 -8.03 17.16 -2.83
N HIS A 123 -8.77 16.90 -1.76
CA HIS A 123 -8.24 16.79 -0.41
C HIS A 123 -7.12 15.73 -0.36
N LEU A 124 -7.40 14.51 -0.81
CA LEU A 124 -6.41 13.44 -0.85
C LEU A 124 -5.21 13.80 -1.73
N ALA A 125 -5.44 14.35 -2.92
CA ALA A 125 -4.37 14.74 -3.83
C ALA A 125 -3.47 15.84 -3.24
N ALA A 126 -4.05 16.84 -2.58
CA ALA A 126 -3.35 17.94 -1.94
C ALA A 126 -2.51 17.47 -0.74
N ASP A 127 -3.13 16.90 0.28
CA ASP A 127 -2.45 16.58 1.53
C ASP A 127 -1.44 15.44 1.36
N CYS A 128 -1.83 14.36 0.69
CA CYS A 128 -0.93 13.25 0.43
C CYS A 128 0.16 13.64 -0.58
N GLY A 129 -0.19 14.45 -1.59
CA GLY A 129 0.78 14.98 -2.56
C GLY A 129 1.85 15.82 -1.88
N MET A 130 1.46 16.72 -0.98
CA MET A 130 2.40 17.55 -0.23
C MET A 130 3.25 16.73 0.75
N ALA A 131 2.68 15.69 1.38
CA ALA A 131 3.46 14.77 2.21
C ALA A 131 4.54 14.03 1.40
N LEU A 132 4.22 13.58 0.19
CA LEU A 132 5.19 12.98 -0.73
C LEU A 132 6.22 14.01 -1.23
N ALA A 133 5.80 15.26 -1.47
CA ALA A 133 6.71 16.35 -1.82
C ALA A 133 7.77 16.56 -0.73
N PHE A 134 7.39 16.53 0.56
CA PHE A 134 8.36 16.64 1.66
C PHE A 134 9.37 15.49 1.69
N ILE A 135 8.96 14.26 1.33
CA ILE A 135 9.90 13.13 1.20
C ILE A 135 10.91 13.38 0.08
N ILE A 136 10.46 13.88 -1.07
CA ILE A 136 11.32 14.19 -2.22
C ILE A 136 12.29 15.33 -1.88
N VAL A 137 11.80 16.42 -1.28
CA VAL A 137 12.61 17.58 -0.86
C VAL A 137 13.68 17.17 0.17
N ALA A 138 13.36 16.22 1.06
CA ALA A 138 14.32 15.69 2.01
C ALA A 138 15.39 14.77 1.38
N GLY A 139 15.31 14.47 0.08
CA GLY A 139 16.19 13.51 -0.58
C GLY A 139 15.96 12.06 -0.14
N GLU A 140 14.73 11.75 0.26
CA GLU A 140 14.35 10.49 0.91
C GLU A 140 13.42 9.62 0.04
N THR A 141 13.42 9.82 -1.28
CA THR A 141 12.58 9.10 -2.25
C THR A 141 12.73 7.58 -2.17
N ASP A 142 13.93 7.08 -1.82
CA ASP A 142 14.20 5.63 -1.64
C ASP A 142 13.34 4.99 -0.52
N ARG A 143 12.71 5.80 0.33
CA ARG A 143 11.75 5.32 1.34
C ARG A 143 10.41 4.94 0.74
N LEU A 144 10.06 5.41 -0.45
CA LEU A 144 8.83 5.04 -1.14
C LEU A 144 9.06 3.69 -1.82
N ARG A 145 8.51 2.61 -1.25
CA ARG A 145 8.87 1.24 -1.67
C ARG A 145 7.64 0.39 -1.93
N ARG A 146 7.82 -0.64 -2.76
CA ARG A 146 6.90 -1.77 -2.89
C ARG A 146 7.46 -3.00 -2.17
N CYS A 147 6.56 -3.84 -1.68
CA CYS A 147 6.93 -5.08 -0.99
C CYS A 147 7.78 -5.99 -1.87
N GLU A 148 8.90 -6.48 -1.36
CA GLU A 148 9.79 -7.40 -2.08
C GLU A 148 9.33 -8.87 -2.06
N ALA A 149 8.19 -9.19 -1.42
CA ALA A 149 7.67 -10.56 -1.45
C ALA A 149 7.14 -10.91 -2.87
N PRO A 150 7.43 -12.11 -3.43
CA PRO A 150 7.17 -12.44 -4.84
C PRO A 150 5.73 -12.22 -5.32
N ASP A 151 4.77 -12.40 -4.43
CA ASP A 151 3.32 -12.36 -4.59
C ASP A 151 2.66 -11.18 -3.83
N CYS A 152 3.43 -10.15 -3.49
CA CYS A 152 2.92 -8.95 -2.85
C CYS A 152 3.34 -7.73 -3.67
N ARG A 153 2.41 -6.79 -3.89
CA ARG A 153 2.69 -5.53 -4.59
C ARG A 153 2.39 -4.29 -3.75
N ARG A 154 2.06 -4.49 -2.47
CA ARG A 154 1.71 -3.41 -1.53
C ARG A 154 2.81 -2.36 -1.43
N ALA A 155 2.41 -1.10 -1.47
CA ALA A 155 3.26 0.05 -1.18
C ALA A 155 3.48 0.20 0.34
N PHE A 156 4.61 0.80 0.71
CA PHE A 156 4.88 1.27 2.06
C PHE A 156 5.94 2.39 2.04
N VAL A 157 5.94 3.22 3.09
CA VAL A 157 7.04 4.16 3.37
C VAL A 157 7.99 3.53 4.40
N ASP A 158 9.27 3.44 4.08
CA ASP A 158 10.29 2.94 5.00
C ASP A 158 10.68 4.03 6.01
N LEU A 159 9.98 4.05 7.15
CA LEU A 159 10.29 4.93 8.28
C LEU A 159 11.33 4.35 9.25
N SER A 160 12.00 3.24 8.91
CA SER A 160 13.07 2.69 9.73
C SER A 160 14.30 3.60 9.74
N ARG A 161 15.05 3.58 10.85
CA ARG A 161 16.25 4.41 11.04
C ARG A 161 17.31 4.16 9.97
N ASN A 162 17.47 2.91 9.53
CA ASN A 162 18.53 2.46 8.62
C ASN A 162 18.02 2.11 7.21
N ARG A 163 16.77 2.49 6.86
CA ARG A 163 16.18 2.22 5.54
C ARG A 163 16.25 0.74 5.12
N SER A 164 16.08 -0.17 6.09
CA SER A 164 16.29 -1.60 5.90
C SER A 164 15.00 -2.40 5.70
N ARG A 165 13.83 -1.74 5.74
CA ARG A 165 12.55 -2.45 5.64
C ARG A 165 12.32 -2.87 4.20
N ARG A 166 12.30 -4.18 3.96
CA ARG A 166 12.09 -4.80 2.64
C ARG A 166 10.64 -5.20 2.35
N TYR A 167 9.82 -5.31 3.40
CA TYR A 167 8.46 -5.85 3.31
C TYR A 167 7.41 -4.88 3.84
N CYS A 168 6.21 -4.94 3.27
CA CYS A 168 5.09 -4.07 3.63
C CYS A 168 4.65 -4.23 5.10
N SER A 169 4.98 -5.32 5.78
CA SER A 169 4.83 -5.47 7.23
C SER A 169 5.69 -6.62 7.72
N SER A 170 6.29 -6.46 8.90
CA SER A 170 7.03 -7.52 9.58
C SER A 170 6.10 -8.66 10.02
N ARG A 171 4.85 -8.35 10.40
CA ARG A 171 3.88 -9.33 10.92
C ARG A 171 3.28 -10.22 9.83
N THR A 172 3.16 -9.72 8.60
CA THR A 172 2.59 -10.46 7.47
C THR A 172 3.70 -11.01 6.56
N CYS A 173 4.09 -10.26 5.53
CA CYS A 173 5.07 -10.68 4.54
C CYS A 173 6.43 -11.01 5.16
N GLY A 174 6.91 -10.21 6.12
CA GLY A 174 8.18 -10.48 6.81
C GLY A 174 8.18 -11.83 7.52
N ASN A 175 7.17 -12.10 8.34
CA ASN A 175 7.03 -13.36 9.06
C ASN A 175 6.84 -14.55 8.10
N ARG A 176 5.98 -14.40 7.08
CA ARG A 176 5.73 -15.45 6.07
C ARG A 176 7.03 -15.89 5.37
N LEU A 177 7.84 -14.93 4.94
CA LEU A 177 9.12 -15.20 4.26
C LEU A 177 10.15 -15.78 5.23
N HIS A 178 10.19 -15.30 6.48
CA HIS A 178 11.07 -15.84 7.52
C HIS A 178 10.74 -17.31 7.85
N VAL A 179 9.45 -17.64 8.00
CA VAL A 179 8.97 -19.02 8.24
C VAL A 179 9.29 -19.92 7.05
N ALA A 180 9.08 -19.46 5.81
CA ALA A 180 9.43 -20.21 4.61
C ALA A 180 10.93 -20.54 4.56
N ALA A 181 11.80 -19.56 4.82
CA ALA A 181 13.25 -19.74 4.86
C ALA A 181 13.68 -20.69 6.00
N TYR A 182 13.07 -20.58 7.18
CA TYR A 182 13.32 -21.51 8.28
C TYR A 182 12.96 -22.96 7.92
N ARG A 183 11.81 -23.17 7.28
CA ARG A 183 11.38 -24.51 6.81
C ARG A 183 12.31 -25.07 5.74
N ALA A 184 12.77 -24.26 4.80
CA ALA A 184 13.73 -24.67 3.77
C ALA A 184 15.04 -25.16 4.40
N ARG A 185 15.63 -24.37 5.31
CA ARG A 185 16.85 -24.75 6.05
C ARG A 185 16.68 -26.03 6.87
N ARG A 186 15.50 -26.25 7.46
CA ARG A 186 15.21 -27.49 8.21
C ARG A 186 15.13 -28.71 7.30
N ARG A 187 14.59 -28.59 6.09
CA ARG A 187 14.56 -29.67 5.09
C ARG A 187 15.96 -30.00 4.59
N GLU A 188 16.77 -28.99 4.30
CA GLU A 188 18.18 -29.16 3.90
C GLU A 188 19.00 -29.84 5.01
N ALA A 189 18.83 -29.41 6.26
CA ALA A 189 19.51 -30.01 7.41
C ALA A 189 19.01 -31.43 7.75
N ALA A 190 17.79 -31.79 7.33
CA ALA A 190 17.22 -33.14 7.52
C ALA A 190 17.61 -34.13 6.41
N GLY A 191 18.34 -33.70 5.38
CA GLY A 191 18.95 -34.59 4.39
C GLY A 191 17.97 -35.36 3.51
N GLU A 192 16.79 -34.81 3.20
CA GLU A 192 15.82 -35.47 2.31
C GLU A 192 16.28 -35.29 0.84
N PRO A 193 16.77 -36.34 0.14
CA PRO A 193 17.33 -36.17 -1.20
C PRO A 193 16.21 -35.92 -2.22
N LEU A 194 16.45 -34.99 -3.16
CA LEU A 194 15.54 -34.58 -4.24
C LEU A 194 15.08 -35.75 -5.15
N THR A 195 15.68 -36.93 -5.03
CA THR A 195 15.37 -38.14 -5.80
C THR A 195 14.14 -38.91 -5.31
N ALA A 196 13.73 -38.75 -4.04
CA ALA A 196 12.61 -39.53 -3.47
C ALA A 196 11.21 -39.13 -3.99
N LEU A 197 11.09 -38.01 -4.72
CA LEU A 197 9.82 -37.53 -5.29
C LEU A 197 9.41 -38.22 -6.60
N LYS A 198 10.35 -38.83 -7.35
CA LYS A 198 10.01 -39.55 -8.59
C LYS A 198 9.45 -40.96 -8.35
N ASP A 199 9.84 -41.63 -7.26
CA ASP A 199 9.40 -43.01 -7.00
C ASP A 199 7.99 -43.13 -6.41
N ARG A 200 7.41 -42.03 -5.90
CA ARG A 200 6.06 -42.03 -5.34
C ARG A 200 4.95 -41.92 -6.39
N ALA A 201 5.29 -41.51 -7.63
CA ALA A 201 4.34 -41.39 -8.73
C ALA A 201 4.16 -42.69 -9.53
N THR A 202 4.96 -43.74 -9.28
CA THR A 202 5.04 -44.92 -10.17
C THR A 202 4.61 -46.24 -9.52
N ARG A 203 4.12 -46.26 -8.28
CA ARG A 203 3.57 -47.49 -7.68
C ARG A 203 2.12 -47.70 -8.13
N PRO A 204 1.79 -48.77 -8.89
CA PRO A 204 0.40 -49.09 -9.19
C PRO A 204 -0.29 -49.58 -7.92
N SER A 205 -1.47 -49.02 -7.64
CA SER A 205 -2.39 -49.52 -6.62
C SER A 205 -2.80 -50.95 -6.95
N ALA A 206 -2.32 -51.92 -6.17
CA ALA A 206 -2.77 -53.30 -6.26
C ALA A 206 -4.17 -53.41 -5.66
N ALA A 207 -5.19 -53.32 -6.51
CA ALA A 207 -6.57 -53.66 -6.18
C ALA A 207 -6.63 -55.15 -5.79
N GLY A 208 -7.03 -55.41 -4.55
CA GLY A 208 -7.23 -56.74 -3.99
C GLY A 208 -8.30 -57.53 -4.76
N ARG A 209 -7.93 -58.74 -5.16
CA ARG A 209 -8.82 -59.72 -5.80
C ARG A 209 -9.81 -60.29 -4.78
N ARG A 210 -11.05 -60.41 -5.22
CA ARG A 210 -12.09 -61.32 -4.68
C ARG A 210 -11.57 -62.77 -4.74
N SER A 211 -11.83 -63.62 -3.75
CA SER A 211 -12.92 -64.63 -3.69
C SER A 211 -12.41 -65.85 -2.89
N PRO A 212 -13.23 -66.86 -2.56
CA PRO A 212 -14.64 -67.10 -2.91
C PRO A 212 -15.64 -66.83 -1.78
#